data_AF-H9FHB5-F1
#
_entry.id   AF-H9FHB5-F1
#
_cell.length_a   1.000
_cell.length_b   1.000
_cell.length_c   1.000
_cell.angle_alpha   90.00
_cell.angle_beta   90.00
_cell.angle_gamma   90.00
#
_symmetry.space_group_name_H-M   'P 1'
#
loop_
_entity.id
_entity.type
_entity.pdbx_description
1 polymer ?
#
loop_
_entity_poly.entity_id
_entity_poly.type
_entity_poly.pdbx_seq_one_letter_code
_entity_poly.pdbx_strand_id
1 'polypeptide(L)'
;LPWHEAVDACMACLRSPNTDREVLQELIFFLHRLTSVSRDYAVVLNQLGARDAISKALEKHLGKLELAQELRDMVLKCEKHAHLY
;
A
#
# COMPACT_ATOMS: atom_id res chain seq x y z
N LEU A 1 5.40 0.78 -16.90
CA LEU A 1 3.99 1.02 -17.26
C LEU A 1 3.51 2.29 -16.55
N PRO A 2 2.66 3.13 -17.16
CA PRO A 2 2.22 4.42 -16.60
C PRO A 2 1.54 4.30 -15.22
N TRP A 3 0.98 3.13 -14.89
CA TRP A 3 0.41 2.88 -13.56
C TRP A 3 1.48 2.80 -12.45
N HIS A 4 2.73 2.44 -12.74
CA HIS A 4 3.82 2.45 -11.74
C HIS A 4 4.09 3.86 -11.23
N GLU A 5 4.11 4.85 -12.12
CA GLU A 5 4.31 6.26 -11.75
C GLU A 5 3.16 6.78 -10.88
N ALA A 6 1.92 6.39 -11.20
CA ALA A 6 0.77 6.71 -10.38
C ALA A 6 0.85 6.08 -8.98
N VAL A 7 1.29 4.81 -8.89
CA VAL A 7 1.49 4.12 -7.61
C VAL A 7 2.67 4.72 -6.83
N ASP A 8 3.74 5.12 -7.50
CA ASP A 8 4.89 5.77 -6.86
C ASP A 8 4.49 7.14 -6.27
N ALA A 9 3.69 7.93 -6.99
CA ALA A 9 3.10 9.16 -6.47
C ALA A 9 2.18 8.89 -5.26
N CYS A 10 1.34 7.85 -5.33
CA CYS A 10 0.52 7.41 -4.18
C CYS A 10 1.40 7.06 -2.97
N MET A 11 2.51 6.36 -3.21
CA MET A 11 3.49 5.97 -2.20
C MET A 11 4.21 7.18 -1.60
N ALA A 12 4.53 8.19 -2.40
CA ALA A 12 5.09 9.46 -1.93
C ALA A 12 4.09 10.19 -1.01
N CYS A 13 2.80 10.23 -1.37
CA CYS A 13 1.74 10.76 -0.50
C CYS A 13 1.63 9.95 0.79
N LEU A 14 1.69 8.62 0.73
CA LEU A 14 1.59 7.76 1.91
C LEU A 14 2.74 7.95 2.90
N ARG A 15 3.93 8.25 2.38
CA ARG A 15 5.14 8.55 3.16
C ARG A 15 5.21 9.98 3.66
N SER A 16 4.44 10.88 3.05
CA SER A 16 4.46 12.29 3.43
C SER A 16 3.84 12.48 4.83
N PRO A 17 4.54 13.15 5.75
CA PRO A 17 4.05 13.37 7.10
C PRO A 17 2.86 14.34 7.16
N ASN A 18 2.63 15.12 6.09
CA ASN A 18 1.56 16.13 6.03
C ASN A 18 0.31 15.66 5.27
N THR A 19 0.23 14.39 4.87
CA THR A 19 -0.95 13.89 4.17
C THR A 19 -2.14 13.75 5.11
N ASP A 20 -3.28 14.28 4.68
CA ASP A 20 -4.53 14.20 5.40
C ASP A 20 -5.00 12.74 5.55
N ARG A 21 -5.68 12.48 6.67
CA ARG A 21 -6.23 11.14 6.95
C ARG A 21 -7.19 10.67 5.86
N GLU A 22 -8.04 11.56 5.35
CA GLU A 22 -9.03 11.23 4.32
C GLU A 22 -8.33 10.80 3.02
N VAL A 23 -7.27 11.52 2.62
CA VAL A 23 -6.46 11.19 1.46
C VAL A 23 -5.75 9.85 1.67
N LEU A 24 -5.17 9.60 2.84
CA LEU A 24 -4.56 8.31 3.18
C LEU A 24 -5.58 7.17 3.14
N GLN A 25 -6.81 7.39 3.62
CA GLN A 25 -7.86 6.38 3.62
C GLN A 25 -8.30 6.03 2.19
N GLU A 26 -8.54 7.03 1.35
CA GLU A 26 -8.85 6.86 -0.07
C GLU A 26 -7.73 6.10 -0.80
N LEU A 27 -6.47 6.49 -0.56
CA LEU A 27 -5.31 5.79 -1.11
C LEU A 27 -5.28 4.32 -0.70
N ILE A 28 -5.52 4.02 0.58
CA ILE A 28 -5.53 2.65 1.08
C ILE A 28 -6.67 1.84 0.44
N PHE A 29 -7.87 2.42 0.31
CA PHE A 29 -9.00 1.77 -0.37
C PHE A 29 -8.68 1.49 -1.84
N PHE A 30 -8.09 2.46 -2.54
CA PHE A 30 -7.71 2.33 -3.93
C PHE A 30 -6.68 1.22 -4.12
N LEU A 31 -5.60 1.23 -3.32
CA LEU A 31 -4.56 0.21 -3.34
C LEU A 31 -5.13 -1.18 -3.00
N HIS A 32 -6.00 -1.28 -1.99
CA HIS A 32 -6.66 -2.52 -1.61
C HIS A 32 -7.50 -3.11 -2.75
N ARG A 33 -8.29 -2.26 -3.44
CA ARG A 33 -9.03 -2.69 -4.64
C ARG A 33 -8.09 -3.18 -5.73
N LEU A 34 -7.00 -2.47 -6.01
CA LEU A 34 -6.02 -2.90 -7.01
C LEU A 34 -5.42 -4.27 -6.66
N THR A 35 -4.97 -4.46 -5.42
CA THR A 35 -4.41 -5.74 -4.97
C THR A 35 -5.42 -6.88 -4.95
N SER A 36 -6.70 -6.55 -4.77
CA SER A 36 -7.80 -7.51 -4.84
C SER A 36 -8.11 -7.94 -6.28
N VAL A 37 -7.93 -7.04 -7.25
CA VAL A 37 -8.12 -7.31 -8.68
C VAL A 37 -6.99 -8.14 -9.27
N SER A 38 -5.72 -7.84 -8.93
CA SER A 38 -4.59 -8.69 -9.31
C SER A 38 -3.48 -8.71 -8.25
N ARG A 39 -2.91 -9.90 -8.07
CA ARG A 39 -1.81 -10.16 -7.15
C ARG A 39 -0.49 -9.51 -7.61
N ASP A 40 -0.34 -9.25 -8.90
CA ASP A 40 0.85 -8.56 -9.43
C ASP A 40 1.00 -7.15 -8.84
N TYR A 41 -0.12 -6.46 -8.60
CA TYR A 41 -0.11 -5.15 -7.94
C TYR A 41 0.41 -5.24 -6.50
N ALA A 42 0.06 -6.31 -5.77
CA ALA A 42 0.54 -6.52 -4.41
C ALA A 42 2.06 -6.79 -4.37
N VAL A 43 2.60 -7.49 -5.38
CA VAL A 43 4.05 -7.70 -5.54
C VAL A 43 4.76 -6.37 -5.80
N VAL A 44 4.27 -5.56 -6.74
CA VAL A 44 4.87 -4.25 -7.04
C VAL A 44 4.79 -3.31 -5.85
N LEU A 45 3.65 -3.26 -5.16
CA LEU A 45 3.51 -2.48 -3.92
C LEU A 45 4.50 -2.94 -2.85
N ASN A 46 4.72 -4.25 -2.71
CA ASN A 46 5.71 -4.77 -1.79
C ASN A 46 7.13 -4.31 -2.16
N GLN A 47 7.50 -4.41 -3.44
CA GLN A 47 8.80 -3.96 -3.94
C GLN A 47 9.03 -2.46 -3.77
N LEU A 48 7.98 -1.65 -3.91
CA LEU A 48 8.03 -0.21 -3.68
C LEU A 48 8.05 0.17 -2.20
N GLY A 49 7.97 -0.79 -1.27
CA GLY A 49 7.99 -0.52 0.17
C GLY A 49 6.65 0.01 0.71
N ALA A 50 5.53 -0.38 0.11
CA ALA A 50 4.18 -0.08 0.60
C ALA A 50 3.94 -0.61 2.00
N ARG A 51 4.47 -1.79 2.32
CA ARG A 51 4.33 -2.41 3.65
C ARG A 51 4.77 -1.48 4.77
N ASP A 52 5.97 -0.91 4.66
CA ASP A 52 6.54 -0.02 5.68
C ASP A 52 5.77 1.30 5.76
N ALA A 53 5.41 1.88 4.60
CA ALA A 53 4.62 3.11 4.55
C ALA A 53 3.24 2.95 5.19
N ILE A 54 2.53 1.85 4.89
CA ILE A 54 1.22 1.54 5.47
C ILE A 54 1.35 1.28 6.97
N SER A 55 2.40 0.57 7.42
CA SER A 55 2.63 0.33 8.85
C SER A 55 2.87 1.65 9.60
N LYS A 56 3.68 2.56 9.06
CA LYS A 56 3.89 3.90 9.62
C LYS A 56 2.61 4.73 9.65
N ALA A 57 1.80 4.67 8.59
CA ALA A 57 0.51 5.36 8.55
C ALA A 57 -0.46 4.80 9.60
N LEU A 58 -0.50 3.48 9.77
CA LEU A 58 -1.27 2.81 10.82
C LEU A 58 -0.85 3.24 12.22
N GLU A 59 0.45 3.30 12.50
CA GLU A 59 1.00 3.76 13.77
C GLU A 59 0.63 5.23 14.04
N LYS A 60 0.85 6.09 13.04
CA LYS A 60 0.53 7.53 13.12
C LYS A 60 -0.95 7.79 13.39
N HIS A 61 -1.83 7.03 12.74
CA HIS A 61 -3.28 7.19 12.85
C HIS A 61 -3.91 6.26 13.90
N LEU A 62 -3.12 5.61 14.76
CA LEU A 62 -3.58 4.71 15.83
C LEU A 62 -4.54 3.62 15.33
N GLY A 63 -4.29 3.07 14.14
CA GLY A 63 -5.12 2.04 13.54
C GLY A 63 -6.48 2.50 13.02
N LYS A 64 -6.77 3.82 12.99
CA LYS A 64 -8.04 4.39 12.47
C LYS A 64 -8.14 4.38 10.92
N LEU A 65 -7.37 3.53 10.26
CA LEU A 65 -7.35 3.40 8.81
C LEU A 65 -7.96 2.05 8.45
N GLU A 66 -9.17 2.09 7.88
CA GLU A 66 -9.92 0.90 7.46
C GLU A 66 -9.16 0.18 6.34
N LEU A 67 -9.16 -1.16 6.34
CA LEU A 67 -8.48 -2.03 5.36
C LEU A 67 -6.96 -1.88 5.27
N ALA A 68 -6.34 -0.96 6.01
CA ALA A 68 -4.91 -0.73 5.98
C ALA A 68 -4.12 -1.95 6.49
N GLN A 69 -4.59 -2.58 7.57
CA GLN A 69 -4.02 -3.83 8.07
C GLN A 69 -4.15 -4.96 7.05
N GLU A 70 -5.33 -5.11 6.44
CA GLU A 70 -5.59 -6.15 5.45
C GLU A 70 -4.70 -5.99 4.21
N LEU A 71 -4.63 -4.77 3.65
CA LEU A 71 -3.74 -4.43 2.54
C LEU A 71 -2.29 -4.74 2.88
N ARG A 72 -1.81 -4.32 4.06
CA ARG A 72 -0.43 -4.59 4.50
C ARG A 72 -0.15 -6.11 4.55
N ASP A 73 -1.09 -6.89 5.07
CA ASP A 73 -0.94 -8.34 5.19
C ASP A 73 -1.03 -9.04 3.82
N MET A 74 -1.84 -8.53 2.88
CA MET A 74 -1.87 -8.99 1.48
C MET A 74 -0.53 -8.76 0.78
N VAL A 75 0.04 -7.57 0.93
CA VAL A 75 1.35 -7.18 0.38
C VAL A 75 2.46 -8.05 0.99
N LEU A 76 2.43 -8.29 2.31
CA LEU A 76 3.37 -9.18 3.00
C LEU A 76 3.31 -10.62 2.49
N LYS A 77 2.10 -11.16 2.25
CA LYS A 77 1.92 -12.52 1.71
C LYS A 77 2.51 -12.70 0.30
N CYS A 78 2.82 -11.62 -0.40
CA CYS A 78 3.40 -11.67 -1.74
C CYS A 78 4.92 -11.90 -1.73
N GLU A 79 5.65 -11.60 -0.64
CA GLU A 79 7.10 -11.90 -0.53
C GLU A 79 7.40 -13.38 -0.75
N LYS A 80 6.53 -14.28 -0.30
CA LYS A 80 6.75 -15.74 -0.41
C LYS A 80 6.73 -16.28 -1.84
N HIS A 81 6.17 -15.56 -2.81
CA HIS A 81 6.09 -16.03 -4.20
C HIS A 81 7.09 -15.35 -5.13
N ALA A 82 7.71 -14.23 -4.70
CA ALA A 82 8.71 -13.52 -5.50
C ALA A 82 10.05 -14.26 -5.61
N HIS A 83 10.32 -15.24 -4.73
CA HIS A 83 11.53 -16.07 -4.79
C HIS A 83 11.50 -17.18 -5.86
N LEU A 84 10.42 -17.29 -6.64
CA LEU A 84 10.25 -18.33 -7.66
C LEU A 84 10.33 -17.82 -9.11
N TYR A 85 10.62 -16.53 -9.33
CA TYR A 85 10.74 -15.95 -10.68
C TYR A 85 12.11 -15.34 -10.92
#